data_AF-A0A7X9IDK1-F1
#
_entry.id   AF-A0A7X9IDK1-F1
#
_cell.length_a   1.000
_cell.length_b   1.000
_cell.length_c   1.000
_cell.angle_alpha   90.00
_cell.angle_beta   90.00
_cell.angle_gamma   90.00
#
_symmetry.space_group_name_H-M   'P 1'
#
loop_
_entity.id
_entity.type
_entity.pdbx_description
1 polymer ?
#
loop_
_entity_poly.entity_id
_entity_poly.type
_entity_poly.pdbx_seq_one_letter_code
_entity_poly.pdbx_strand_id
1 'polypeptide(L)'
;MITGIRGLFCLLVCLTALAAIAIAQEPAATAPVTTAAADVTTYKPNYVPPMEILTVVGARPYGGGYVLDWRFPDGNHYVDLRVNDAANLIIVSGVAADVDQAVSLIQAIDIAPRQIEIEVKIIQINTSKARNIGLDWETLLEHSNTSTAFRYAEDFEYGHTSIQRNLNSSDQISFTVGDVVRILDSAGVAEIRNAPRILTLNNSRASLLDGQRIA
;
A
#
# COMPACT_ATOMS: atom_id res chain seq x y z
N MET A 1 100.46 -63.42 2.61
CA MET A 1 100.59 -63.11 4.05
C MET A 1 99.58 -62.01 4.33
N ILE A 2 98.46 -62.11 5.05
CA ILE A 2 97.66 -63.08 5.82
C ILE A 2 96.25 -62.44 5.76
N THR A 3 95.27 -63.00 5.03
CA THR A 3 94.13 -63.86 5.47
C THR A 3 92.87 -63.11 5.95
N GLY A 4 91.71 -63.50 5.38
CA GLY A 4 90.32 -63.32 5.89
C GLY A 4 89.49 -62.38 5.02
N ILE A 5 88.64 -62.75 4.06
CA ILE A 5 87.57 -63.76 3.90
C ILE A 5 86.33 -63.57 4.80
N ARG A 6 85.26 -63.10 4.11
CA ARG A 6 83.80 -63.37 4.22
C ARG A 6 82.89 -62.46 5.07
N GLY A 7 81.79 -62.05 4.41
CA GLY A 7 80.55 -61.54 5.02
C GLY A 7 79.91 -60.45 4.16
N LEU A 8 79.37 -60.75 2.97
CA LEU A 8 77.98 -61.15 2.73
C LEU A 8 77.00 -59.96 2.79
N PHE A 9 76.41 -59.66 1.63
CA PHE A 9 75.11 -59.00 1.41
C PHE A 9 74.79 -57.72 2.19
N CYS A 10 74.63 -56.61 1.48
CA CYS A 10 73.29 -56.10 1.12
C CYS A 10 73.44 -54.62 0.73
N LEU A 11 73.13 -54.34 -0.53
CA LEU A 11 72.33 -53.18 -0.94
C LEU A 11 72.82 -51.78 -0.52
N LEU A 12 73.54 -51.08 -1.41
CA LEU A 12 73.14 -49.71 -1.76
C LEU A 12 73.77 -49.30 -3.09
N VAL A 13 72.94 -49.41 -4.14
CA VAL A 13 73.23 -48.90 -5.47
C VAL A 13 73.20 -47.38 -5.41
N CYS A 14 74.37 -46.79 -5.57
CA CYS A 14 74.60 -45.37 -5.77
C CYS A 14 74.60 -45.12 -7.29
N LEU A 15 73.55 -44.51 -7.86
CA LEU A 15 73.69 -43.68 -9.06
C LEU A 15 72.39 -42.94 -9.44
N THR A 16 72.57 -41.65 -9.76
CA THR A 16 71.83 -40.81 -10.70
C THR A 16 70.67 -39.92 -10.23
N ALA A 17 70.73 -38.71 -10.80
CA ALA A 17 69.66 -37.80 -11.16
C ALA A 17 69.23 -36.76 -10.12
N LEU A 18 69.93 -35.63 -10.21
CA LEU A 18 69.44 -34.30 -9.90
C LEU A 18 68.10 -34.07 -10.64
N ALA A 19 66.98 -34.11 -9.93
CA ALA A 19 65.67 -33.73 -10.44
C ALA A 19 65.09 -32.64 -9.55
N ALA A 20 64.78 -31.50 -10.16
CA ALA A 20 64.12 -30.37 -9.52
C ALA A 20 62.78 -30.81 -8.92
N ILE A 21 62.57 -30.50 -7.65
CA ILE A 21 61.30 -30.70 -6.97
C ILE A 21 60.35 -29.60 -7.48
N ALA A 22 59.60 -29.92 -8.54
CA ALA A 22 58.38 -29.22 -8.87
C ALA A 22 57.31 -29.69 -7.87
N ILE A 23 56.85 -28.80 -7.02
CA ILE A 23 55.68 -29.04 -6.17
C ILE A 23 54.48 -29.05 -7.13
N ALA A 24 54.07 -30.24 -7.56
CA ALA A 24 52.83 -30.44 -8.29
C ALA A 24 51.67 -30.20 -7.31
N GLN A 25 51.20 -28.96 -7.27
CA GLN A 25 49.94 -28.62 -6.64
C GLN A 25 48.84 -29.16 -7.57
N GLU A 26 48.23 -30.26 -7.15
CA GLU A 26 47.00 -30.80 -7.76
C GLU A 26 46.03 -29.63 -8.00
N PRO A 27 45.47 -29.45 -9.21
CA PRO A 27 44.42 -28.46 -9.39
C PRO A 27 43.27 -28.91 -8.51
N ALA A 28 43.08 -28.22 -7.39
CA ALA A 28 41.90 -28.35 -6.57
C ALA A 28 40.71 -28.31 -7.53
N ALA A 29 39.97 -29.43 -7.59
CA ALA A 29 38.75 -29.53 -8.34
C ALA A 29 37.93 -28.29 -7.99
N THR A 30 37.83 -27.37 -8.95
CA THR A 30 36.95 -26.23 -8.87
C THR A 30 35.57 -26.84 -8.65
N ALA A 31 35.05 -26.67 -7.43
CA ALA A 31 33.63 -26.91 -7.18
C ALA A 31 32.88 -26.24 -8.33
N PRO A 32 31.86 -26.90 -8.93
CA PRO A 32 31.06 -26.22 -9.93
C PRO A 32 30.59 -24.93 -9.28
N VAL A 33 30.97 -23.78 -9.85
CA VAL A 33 30.25 -22.56 -9.60
C VAL A 33 28.83 -22.93 -9.98
N THR A 34 27.97 -23.16 -8.99
CA THR A 34 26.54 -23.33 -9.18
C THR A 34 26.12 -22.06 -9.89
N THR A 35 26.12 -22.11 -11.22
CA THR A 35 25.65 -21.05 -12.07
C THR A 35 24.15 -21.09 -11.82
N ALA A 36 23.71 -20.27 -10.87
CA ALA A 36 22.31 -20.16 -10.53
C ALA A 36 21.57 -19.89 -11.85
N ALA A 37 20.71 -20.85 -12.25
CA ALA A 37 20.14 -20.85 -13.58
C ALA A 37 19.41 -19.52 -13.80
N ALA A 38 19.81 -18.81 -14.85
CA ALA A 38 19.14 -17.58 -15.25
C ALA A 38 17.77 -17.96 -15.81
N ASP A 39 16.72 -17.46 -15.17
CA ASP A 39 15.34 -17.60 -15.64
C ASP A 39 14.85 -16.28 -16.21
N VAL A 40 13.96 -16.37 -17.19
CA VAL A 40 13.29 -15.23 -17.82
C VAL A 40 11.80 -15.49 -17.82
N THR A 41 11.09 -14.78 -16.96
CA THR A 41 9.64 -14.88 -16.82
C THR A 41 8.97 -13.60 -17.30
N THR A 42 7.85 -13.75 -17.98
CA THR A 42 7.04 -12.62 -18.46
C THR A 42 5.81 -12.48 -17.60
N TYR A 43 5.54 -11.26 -17.11
CA TYR A 43 4.39 -10.92 -16.31
C TYR A 43 3.53 -9.86 -17.01
N LYS A 44 2.21 -10.08 -17.03
CA LYS A 44 1.24 -9.15 -17.61
C LYS A 44 0.36 -8.55 -16.51
N PRO A 45 0.51 -7.27 -16.17
CA PRO A 45 -0.35 -6.59 -15.20
C PRO A 45 -1.80 -6.48 -15.67
N ASN A 46 -2.74 -6.57 -14.74
CA ASN A 46 -4.18 -6.48 -15.02
C ASN A 46 -4.79 -5.14 -14.63
N TYR A 47 -4.30 -4.53 -13.54
CA TYR A 47 -4.92 -3.36 -12.92
C TYR A 47 -3.98 -2.17 -12.88
N VAL A 48 -2.69 -2.40 -12.60
CA VAL A 48 -1.71 -1.32 -12.45
C VAL A 48 -0.79 -1.25 -13.68
N PRO A 49 -0.60 -0.07 -14.29
CA PRO A 49 0.31 0.10 -15.42
C PRO A 49 1.75 -0.33 -15.07
N PRO A 50 2.52 -0.88 -16.04
CA PRO A 50 3.85 -1.45 -15.76
C PRO A 50 4.81 -0.44 -15.13
N MET A 51 4.76 0.81 -15.59
CA MET A 51 5.64 1.88 -15.12
C MET A 51 5.35 2.29 -13.67
N GLU A 52 4.09 2.22 -13.25
CA GLU A 52 3.69 2.51 -11.87
C GLU A 52 4.14 1.37 -10.95
N ILE A 53 3.97 0.11 -11.39
CA ILE A 53 4.48 -1.07 -10.66
C ILE A 53 5.98 -0.93 -10.40
N LEU A 54 6.78 -0.59 -11.42
CA LEU A 54 8.23 -0.42 -11.24
C LEU A 54 8.57 0.64 -10.19
N THR A 55 7.83 1.75 -10.19
CA THR A 55 8.05 2.84 -9.24
C THR A 55 7.71 2.40 -7.82
N VAL A 56 6.60 1.68 -7.63
CA VAL A 56 6.16 1.18 -6.32
C VAL A 56 7.11 0.08 -5.79
N VAL A 57 7.56 -0.81 -6.67
CA VAL A 57 8.52 -1.87 -6.35
C VAL A 57 9.93 -1.31 -6.08
N GLY A 58 10.17 -0.03 -6.39
CA GLY A 58 11.46 0.63 -6.17
C GLY A 58 12.53 0.21 -7.19
N ALA A 59 12.11 -0.27 -8.36
CA ALA A 59 13.03 -0.61 -9.43
C ALA A 59 13.72 0.66 -9.96
N ARG A 60 15.05 0.63 -10.01
CA ARG A 60 15.85 1.78 -10.42
C ARG A 60 16.27 1.66 -11.90
N PRO A 61 16.30 2.76 -12.66
CA PRO A 61 16.74 2.72 -14.04
C PRO A 61 18.22 2.32 -14.12
N TYR A 62 18.54 1.34 -14.96
CA TYR A 62 19.90 0.86 -15.19
C TYR A 62 20.04 0.33 -16.62
N GLY A 63 21.04 0.80 -17.37
CA GLY A 63 21.40 0.23 -18.67
C GLY A 63 20.29 0.20 -19.73
N GLY A 64 19.33 1.14 -19.68
CA GLY A 64 18.17 1.16 -20.59
C GLY A 64 17.01 0.24 -20.19
N GLY A 65 17.14 -0.47 -19.07
CA GLY A 65 16.07 -1.18 -18.38
C GLY A 65 15.94 -0.70 -16.93
N TYR A 66 15.44 -1.58 -16.08
CA TYR A 66 15.29 -1.35 -14.65
C TYR A 66 15.91 -2.51 -13.89
N VAL A 67 16.54 -2.23 -12.76
CA VAL A 67 17.02 -3.27 -11.86
C VAL A 67 16.24 -3.15 -10.57
N LEU A 68 15.72 -4.29 -10.12
CA LEU A 68 15.21 -4.44 -8.76
C LEU A 68 16.30 -5.11 -7.93
N ASP A 69 16.75 -4.42 -6.89
CA ASP A 69 17.68 -4.96 -5.92
C ASP A 69 17.14 -4.87 -4.51
N TRP A 70 17.39 -5.92 -3.74
CA TRP A 70 17.05 -5.99 -2.33
C TRP A 70 18.13 -6.75 -1.58
N ARG A 71 18.15 -6.57 -0.27
CA ARG A 71 19.15 -7.15 0.61
C ARG A 71 18.47 -8.03 1.64
N PHE A 72 18.84 -9.30 1.64
CA PHE A 72 18.47 -10.27 2.65
C PHE A 72 19.73 -10.76 3.40
N PRO A 73 19.58 -11.52 4.50
CA PRO A 73 20.72 -12.05 5.25
C PRO A 73 21.65 -12.98 4.46
N ASP A 74 21.14 -13.62 3.40
CA ASP A 74 21.84 -14.51 2.48
C ASP A 74 22.62 -13.77 1.38
N GLY A 75 22.30 -12.51 1.08
CA GLY A 75 23.06 -11.72 0.13
C GLY A 75 22.31 -10.52 -0.44
N ASN A 76 22.94 -9.89 -1.44
CA ASN A 76 22.27 -8.91 -2.29
C ASN A 76 21.69 -9.65 -3.49
N HIS A 77 20.42 -9.43 -3.77
CA HIS A 77 19.71 -10.00 -4.89
C HIS A 77 19.46 -8.93 -5.94
N TYR A 78 19.51 -9.34 -7.21
CA TYR A 78 19.36 -8.42 -8.33
C TYR A 78 18.55 -9.11 -9.44
N VAL A 79 17.58 -8.39 -9.99
CA VAL A 79 16.74 -8.83 -11.10
C VAL A 79 16.66 -7.71 -12.13
N ASP A 80 16.92 -8.02 -13.40
CA ASP A 80 16.73 -7.10 -14.53
C ASP A 80 15.27 -7.15 -14.99
N LEU A 81 14.69 -5.97 -15.15
CA LEU A 81 13.29 -5.72 -15.47
C LEU A 81 13.23 -4.89 -16.75
N ARG A 82 12.51 -5.40 -17.74
CA ARG A 82 12.24 -4.67 -18.99
C ARG A 82 10.75 -4.48 -19.16
N VAL A 83 10.36 -3.26 -19.52
CA VAL A 83 8.96 -2.89 -19.70
C VAL A 83 8.67 -2.65 -21.16
N ASN A 84 7.54 -3.18 -21.61
CA ASN A 84 6.91 -2.80 -22.86
C ASN A 84 5.56 -2.17 -22.52
N ASP A 85 5.52 -0.84 -22.48
CA ASP A 85 4.33 -0.07 -22.13
C ASP A 85 3.20 -0.27 -23.16
N ALA A 86 3.55 -0.28 -24.46
CA ALA A 86 2.59 -0.51 -25.54
C ALA A 86 1.89 -1.88 -25.46
N ALA A 87 2.58 -2.90 -24.95
CA ALA A 87 2.04 -4.24 -24.78
C ALA A 87 1.52 -4.53 -23.35
N ASN A 88 1.61 -3.56 -22.43
CA ASN A 88 1.35 -3.73 -21.00
C ASN A 88 2.05 -4.99 -20.44
N LEU A 89 3.37 -5.07 -20.60
CA LEU A 89 4.17 -6.26 -20.30
C LEU A 89 5.42 -5.92 -19.49
N ILE A 90 5.73 -6.76 -18.51
CA ILE A 90 6.99 -6.73 -17.76
C ILE A 90 7.73 -8.04 -18.03
N ILE A 91 8.98 -7.95 -18.44
CA ILE A 91 9.89 -9.08 -18.60
C ILE A 91 10.85 -9.03 -17.43
N VAL A 92 10.91 -10.12 -16.66
CA VAL A 92 11.70 -10.27 -15.45
C VAL A 92 12.78 -11.31 -15.73
N SER A 93 14.04 -10.97 -15.48
CA SER A 93 15.17 -11.84 -15.76
C SER A 93 16.22 -11.78 -14.66
N GLY A 94 16.73 -12.95 -14.26
CA GLY A 94 17.67 -13.05 -13.14
C GLY A 94 17.83 -14.49 -12.68
N VAL A 95 18.29 -14.67 -11.46
CA VAL A 95 18.33 -16.00 -10.84
C VAL A 95 16.90 -16.50 -10.61
N ALA A 96 16.60 -17.76 -10.93
CA ALA A 96 15.24 -18.32 -10.86
C ALA A 96 14.52 -18.03 -9.52
N ALA A 97 15.20 -18.23 -8.38
CA ALA A 97 14.62 -17.95 -7.07
C ALA A 97 14.28 -16.46 -6.85
N ASP A 98 15.12 -15.55 -7.38
CA ASP A 98 14.91 -14.11 -7.26
C ASP A 98 13.79 -13.63 -8.20
N VAL A 99 13.69 -14.25 -9.38
CA VAL A 99 12.62 -13.99 -10.35
C VAL A 99 11.26 -14.37 -9.75
N ASP A 100 11.13 -15.54 -9.13
CA ASP A 100 9.90 -15.97 -8.47
C ASP A 100 9.45 -15.00 -7.35
N GLN A 101 10.41 -14.52 -6.55
CA GLN A 101 10.14 -13.53 -5.51
C GLN A 101 9.71 -12.18 -6.09
N ALA A 102 10.41 -11.70 -7.12
CA ALA A 102 10.07 -10.46 -7.80
C ALA A 102 8.66 -10.52 -8.43
N VAL A 103 8.32 -11.64 -9.07
CA VAL A 103 6.98 -11.86 -9.65
C VAL A 103 5.90 -11.89 -8.57
N SER A 104 6.15 -12.56 -7.44
CA SER A 104 5.22 -12.58 -6.29
C SER A 104 4.97 -11.16 -5.74
N LEU A 105 6.03 -10.35 -5.63
CA LEU A 105 5.91 -8.96 -5.20
C LEU A 105 5.08 -8.11 -6.18
N ILE A 106 5.34 -8.26 -7.49
CA ILE A 106 4.59 -7.58 -8.54
C ILE A 106 3.10 -7.97 -8.48
N GLN A 107 2.80 -9.26 -8.29
CA GLN A 107 1.43 -9.77 -8.13
C GLN A 107 0.71 -9.20 -6.90
N ALA A 108 1.43 -9.00 -5.79
CA ALA A 108 0.85 -8.42 -4.59
C ALA A 108 0.45 -6.94 -4.76
N ILE A 109 1.07 -6.23 -5.72
CA ILE A 109 0.79 -4.82 -6.02
C ILE A 109 -0.27 -4.68 -7.12
N ASP A 110 -0.37 -5.64 -8.04
CA ASP A 110 -1.39 -5.67 -9.11
C ASP A 110 -2.78 -6.07 -8.56
N ILE A 111 -3.35 -5.22 -7.70
CA ILE A 111 -4.67 -5.40 -7.11
C ILE A 111 -5.70 -4.47 -7.77
N ALA A 112 -6.95 -4.94 -7.85
CA ALA A 112 -8.03 -4.15 -8.40
C ALA A 112 -8.24 -2.84 -7.62
N PRO A 113 -8.23 -1.67 -8.28
CA PRO A 113 -8.49 -0.40 -7.61
C PRO A 113 -9.94 -0.38 -7.13
N ARG A 114 -10.15 0.14 -5.92
CA ARG A 114 -11.50 0.33 -5.36
C ARG A 114 -12.12 1.59 -5.94
N GLN A 115 -13.35 1.49 -6.43
CA GLN A 115 -14.14 2.66 -6.80
C GLN A 115 -14.83 3.21 -5.56
N ILE A 116 -14.84 4.53 -5.42
CA ILE A 116 -15.46 5.26 -4.32
C ILE A 116 -16.49 6.22 -4.92
N GLU A 117 -17.71 6.18 -4.37
CA GLU A 117 -18.75 7.17 -4.63
C GLU A 117 -18.73 8.21 -3.51
N ILE A 118 -18.61 9.48 -3.89
CA ILE A 118 -18.68 10.60 -2.96
C ILE A 118 -19.99 11.34 -3.22
N GLU A 119 -20.87 11.33 -2.23
CA GLU A 119 -22.13 12.09 -2.21
C GLU A 119 -21.98 13.30 -1.27
N VAL A 120 -22.27 14.48 -1.78
CA VAL A 120 -22.32 15.72 -1.00
C VAL A 120 -23.78 16.12 -0.85
N LYS A 121 -24.22 16.49 0.36
CA LYS A 121 -25.55 17.06 0.60
C LYS A 121 -25.42 18.51 1.02
N ILE A 122 -25.90 19.43 0.16
CA ILE A 122 -25.89 20.87 0.44
C ILE A 122 -27.26 21.28 0.98
N ILE A 123 -27.27 21.74 2.22
CA ILE A 123 -28.47 22.13 2.94
C ILE A 123 -28.40 23.63 3.21
N GLN A 124 -29.42 24.35 2.76
CA GLN A 124 -29.57 25.78 3.05
C GLN A 124 -30.52 25.96 4.21
N ILE A 125 -30.07 26.64 5.28
CA ILE A 125 -30.88 26.90 6.47
C ILE A 125 -31.14 28.40 6.57
N ASN A 126 -32.40 28.78 6.79
CA ASN A 126 -32.74 30.15 7.13
C ASN A 126 -32.59 30.36 8.66
N THR A 127 -31.54 31.07 9.06
CA THR A 127 -31.20 31.29 10.49
C THR A 127 -32.26 32.11 11.25
N SER A 128 -32.95 33.04 10.58
CA SER A 128 -34.02 33.83 11.22
C SER A 128 -35.24 32.97 11.55
N LYS A 129 -35.68 32.13 10.60
CA LYS A 129 -36.79 31.20 10.83
C LYS A 129 -36.43 30.13 11.88
N ALA A 130 -35.19 29.67 11.87
CA ALA A 130 -34.70 28.73 12.88
C ALA A 130 -34.70 29.33 14.30
N ARG A 131 -34.29 30.59 14.45
CA ARG A 131 -34.33 31.28 15.74
C ARG A 131 -35.76 31.47 16.25
N ASN A 132 -36.71 31.71 15.35
CA ASN A 132 -38.13 31.85 15.70
C ASN A 132 -38.73 30.56 16.27
N ILE A 133 -38.18 29.39 15.93
CA ILE A 133 -38.56 28.10 16.52
C ILE A 133 -37.67 27.70 17.70
N GLY A 134 -36.82 28.61 18.19
CA GLY A 134 -35.97 28.41 19.37
C GLY A 134 -34.68 27.62 19.11
N LEU A 135 -34.30 27.40 17.85
CA LEU A 135 -33.08 26.67 17.49
C LEU A 135 -31.92 27.62 17.20
N ASP A 136 -30.84 27.48 17.95
CA ASP A 136 -29.58 28.18 17.72
C ASP A 136 -28.59 27.30 16.95
N TRP A 137 -28.46 27.58 15.64
CA TRP A 137 -27.61 26.82 14.73
C TRP A 137 -26.12 27.05 14.93
N GLU A 138 -25.73 28.24 15.40
CA GLU A 138 -24.33 28.61 15.56
C GLU A 138 -23.72 27.82 16.71
N THR A 139 -24.40 27.83 17.86
CA THR A 139 -24.04 27.02 19.02
C THR A 139 -24.00 25.51 18.70
N LEU A 140 -24.92 24.99 17.90
CA LEU A 140 -24.95 23.56 17.51
C LEU A 140 -23.76 23.14 16.64
N LEU A 141 -23.30 23.99 15.72
CA LEU A 141 -22.16 23.69 14.84
C LEU A 141 -20.83 23.77 15.60
N GLU A 142 -20.68 24.75 16.49
CA GLU A 142 -19.51 24.89 17.35
C GLU A 142 -19.36 23.72 18.33
N HIS A 143 -20.49 23.13 18.71
CA HIS A 143 -20.58 22.05 19.68
C HIS A 143 -21.01 20.73 19.02
N SER A 144 -20.65 20.48 17.75
CA SER A 144 -21.14 19.34 16.94
C SER A 144 -20.88 17.93 17.53
N ASN A 145 -20.11 17.85 18.62
CA ASN A 145 -19.83 16.63 19.40
C ASN A 145 -20.36 16.69 20.85
N THR A 146 -21.21 17.66 21.21
CA THR A 146 -21.70 17.87 22.58
C THR A 146 -23.22 17.84 22.61
N SER A 147 -23.73 17.03 23.55
CA SER A 147 -25.15 16.94 23.91
C SER A 147 -25.66 18.32 24.36
N THR A 148 -26.53 18.95 23.56
CA THR A 148 -27.18 20.20 23.95
C THR A 148 -28.37 19.91 24.86
N ALA A 149 -28.26 20.22 26.14
CA ALA A 149 -29.36 20.10 27.09
C ALA A 149 -30.26 21.35 27.02
N PHE A 150 -31.48 21.20 26.50
CA PHE A 150 -32.51 22.23 26.62
C PHE A 150 -33.12 22.19 28.02
N ARG A 151 -32.97 23.25 28.81
CA ARG A 151 -33.73 23.46 30.05
C ARG A 151 -35.03 24.18 29.71
N TYR A 152 -36.11 23.41 29.62
CA TYR A 152 -37.46 23.96 29.55
C TYR A 152 -37.88 24.43 30.95
N ALA A 153 -38.18 25.71 31.09
CA ALA A 153 -38.85 26.26 32.26
C ALA A 153 -40.14 26.92 31.76
N GLU A 154 -41.28 26.28 32.03
CA GLU A 154 -42.58 26.87 32.38
C GLU A 154 -43.74 25.86 32.20
N ASP A 155 -44.73 25.97 33.09
CA ASP A 155 -45.94 25.14 33.18
C ASP A 155 -46.76 25.21 31.88
N PHE A 156 -47.00 24.05 31.25
CA PHE A 156 -47.82 23.96 30.05
C PHE A 156 -49.15 23.25 30.34
N GLU A 157 -50.26 23.98 30.16
CA GLU A 157 -51.62 23.45 30.20
C GLU A 157 -51.91 22.60 28.94
N TYR A 158 -52.53 21.43 29.17
CA TYR A 158 -52.65 20.32 28.22
C TYR A 158 -53.51 20.63 27.00
N GLY A 159 -53.14 20.10 25.82
CA GLY A 159 -54.04 20.17 24.67
C GLY A 159 -53.63 19.57 23.33
N HIS A 160 -52.60 18.75 23.15
CA HIS A 160 -52.36 18.06 21.87
C HIS A 160 -51.76 16.66 22.06
N THR A 161 -52.21 15.69 21.25
CA THR A 161 -51.67 14.32 21.21
C THR A 161 -50.27 14.33 20.58
N SER A 162 -49.29 14.64 21.43
CA SER A 162 -47.86 14.46 21.19
C SER A 162 -47.42 13.16 21.86
N ILE A 163 -46.46 12.45 21.25
CA ILE A 163 -45.72 11.39 21.94
C ILE A 163 -45.06 12.03 23.17
N GLN A 164 -45.70 11.91 24.34
CA GLN A 164 -45.21 12.41 25.61
C GLN A 164 -44.11 11.49 26.10
N ARG A 165 -42.87 11.83 25.75
CA ARG A 165 -41.72 11.37 26.54
C ARG A 165 -41.78 12.17 27.85
N ASN A 166 -42.01 11.50 28.97
CA ASN A 166 -41.88 12.12 30.29
C ASN A 166 -40.41 12.50 30.46
N LEU A 167 -40.13 13.81 30.39
CA LEU A 167 -38.81 14.37 30.59
C LEU A 167 -38.72 14.81 32.04
N ASN A 168 -37.85 14.17 32.82
CA ASN A 168 -37.51 14.67 34.15
C ASN A 168 -36.54 15.85 33.98
N SER A 169 -36.46 16.73 34.98
CA SER A 169 -35.56 17.90 34.97
C SER A 169 -34.06 17.54 34.86
N SER A 170 -33.72 16.25 34.95
CA SER A 170 -32.39 15.66 34.79
C SER A 170 -32.17 14.96 33.43
N ASP A 171 -33.18 14.82 32.59
CA ASP A 171 -33.07 14.07 31.33
C ASP A 171 -32.42 14.94 30.24
N GLN A 172 -31.23 14.54 29.80
CA GLN A 172 -30.54 15.16 28.67
C GLN A 172 -31.05 14.56 27.36
N ILE A 173 -31.70 15.37 26.53
CA ILE A 173 -32.05 14.99 25.16
C ILE A 173 -30.86 15.37 24.27
N SER A 174 -30.11 14.36 23.82
CA SER A 174 -29.06 14.54 22.83
C SER A 174 -29.65 14.44 21.43
N PHE A 175 -29.47 15.47 20.61
CA PHE A 175 -29.82 15.45 19.19
C PHE A 175 -28.55 15.32 18.36
N THR A 176 -28.55 14.45 17.35
CA THR A 176 -27.49 14.46 16.35
C THR A 176 -27.77 15.54 15.31
N VAL A 177 -26.74 16.06 14.62
CA VAL A 177 -26.92 17.04 13.53
C VAL A 177 -27.94 16.55 12.49
N GLY A 178 -27.99 15.24 12.22
CA GLY A 178 -28.97 14.64 11.30
C GLY A 178 -30.42 14.73 11.79
N ASP A 179 -30.67 14.64 13.10
CA ASP A 179 -32.02 14.75 13.66
C ASP A 179 -32.52 16.19 13.63
N VAL A 180 -31.66 17.16 13.95
CA VAL A 180 -32.04 18.58 13.89
C VAL A 180 -32.29 19.02 12.44
N VAL A 181 -31.49 18.53 11.48
CA VAL A 181 -31.73 18.75 10.05
C VAL A 181 -33.11 18.25 9.62
N ARG A 182 -33.54 17.07 10.08
CA ARG A 182 -34.88 16.54 9.77
C ARG A 182 -36.00 17.38 10.37
N ILE A 183 -35.81 17.89 11.59
CA ILE A 183 -36.77 18.78 12.23
C ILE A 183 -36.89 20.09 11.44
N LEU A 184 -35.77 20.68 11.02
CA LEU A 184 -35.79 21.89 10.19
C LEU A 184 -36.44 21.69 8.84
N ASP A 185 -36.17 20.56 8.18
CA ASP A 185 -36.75 20.23 6.89
C ASP A 185 -38.28 20.10 7.04
N SER A 186 -38.74 19.38 8.07
CA SER A 186 -40.17 19.24 8.38
C SER A 186 -40.85 20.56 8.76
N ALA A 187 -40.11 21.50 9.36
CA ALA A 187 -40.58 22.83 9.71
C ALA A 187 -40.52 23.82 8.53
N GLY A 188 -40.01 23.41 7.36
CA GLY A 188 -39.85 24.27 6.17
C GLY A 188 -38.80 25.37 6.35
N VAL A 189 -37.83 25.16 7.25
CA VAL A 189 -36.77 26.10 7.60
C VAL A 189 -35.44 25.75 6.93
N ALA A 190 -35.23 24.47 6.63
CA ALA A 190 -34.16 23.99 5.77
C ALA A 190 -34.71 23.60 4.39
N GLU A 191 -33.95 23.90 3.34
CA GLU A 191 -34.22 23.44 1.98
C GLU A 191 -32.98 22.71 1.46
N ILE A 192 -33.15 21.46 1.00
CA ILE A 192 -32.08 20.69 0.36
C ILE A 192 -31.99 21.13 -1.10
N ARG A 193 -30.95 21.89 -1.43
CA ARG A 193 -30.83 22.57 -2.74
C ARG A 193 -30.14 21.74 -3.80
N ASN A 194 -29.17 20.90 -3.42
CA ASN A 194 -28.46 20.06 -4.37
C ASN A 194 -27.67 18.95 -3.67
N ALA A 195 -27.57 17.77 -4.31
CA ALA A 195 -26.75 16.66 -3.86
C ALA A 195 -25.81 16.15 -4.97
N PRO A 196 -24.65 16.82 -5.20
CA PRO A 196 -23.68 16.37 -6.19
C PRO A 196 -23.11 14.99 -5.84
N ARG A 197 -22.91 14.16 -6.86
CA ARG A 197 -22.24 12.86 -6.74
C ARG A 197 -21.10 12.74 -7.74
N ILE A 198 -19.98 12.15 -7.32
CA ILE A 198 -18.85 11.86 -8.20
C ILE A 198 -18.31 10.47 -7.89
N LEU A 199 -18.02 9.71 -8.95
CA LEU A 199 -17.37 8.41 -8.88
C LEU A 199 -15.89 8.58 -9.21
N THR A 200 -15.01 8.08 -8.34
CA THR A 200 -13.57 8.11 -8.56
C THR A 200 -12.90 6.81 -8.13
N LEU A 201 -11.69 6.58 -8.61
CA LEU A 201 -10.83 5.52 -8.07
C LEU A 201 -10.24 5.96 -6.74
N ASN A 202 -9.99 5.00 -5.86
CA ASN A 202 -9.32 5.25 -4.58
C ASN A 202 -7.97 5.94 -4.81
N ASN A 203 -7.64 6.92 -3.96
CA ASN A 203 -6.45 7.77 -4.06
C ASN A 203 -6.33 8.60 -5.35
N SER A 204 -7.37 8.68 -6.19
CA SER A 204 -7.38 9.53 -7.38
C SER A 204 -8.18 10.81 -7.14
N ARG A 205 -7.58 11.96 -7.49
CA ARG A 205 -8.22 13.28 -7.35
C ARG A 205 -9.35 13.42 -8.36
N ALA A 206 -10.55 13.67 -7.87
CA ALA A 206 -11.71 14.01 -8.68
C ALA A 206 -12.14 15.46 -8.41
N SER A 207 -12.59 16.17 -9.44
CA SER A 207 -13.10 17.54 -9.33
C SER A 207 -14.45 17.65 -10.03
N LEU A 208 -15.44 18.17 -9.31
CA LEU A 208 -16.77 18.48 -9.83
C LEU A 208 -16.92 20.00 -9.87
N LEU A 209 -17.18 20.54 -11.06
CA LEU A 209 -17.42 21.96 -11.29
C LEU A 209 -18.87 22.13 -11.71
N ASP A 210 -19.65 22.85 -10.91
CA ASP A 210 -21.05 23.19 -11.19
C ASP A 210 -21.20 24.71 -11.13
N GLY A 211 -21.63 25.33 -12.24
CA GLY A 211 -21.74 26.79 -12.36
C GLY A 211 -21.59 27.30 -13.80
N GLN A 212 -21.76 28.61 -13.98
CA GLN A 212 -21.52 29.28 -15.25
C GLN A 212 -20.09 29.84 -15.30
N ARG A 213 -19.38 29.59 -16.40
CA ARG A 213 -18.08 30.19 -16.69
C ARG A 213 -18.30 31.61 -17.20
N ILE A 214 -17.98 32.61 -16.37
CA ILE A 214 -18.00 34.02 -16.78
C ILE A 214 -16.67 34.32 -17.46
N ALA A 215 -16.73 34.79 -18.70
CA ALA A 215 -15.58 35.13 -19.54
C ALA A 215 -15.12 36.58 -19.30
#